data_AF-A0A380P1W1-F1
#
_entry.id   AF-A0A380P1W1-F1
#
_cell.length_a   1.000
_cell.length_b   1.000
_cell.length_c   1.000
_cell.angle_alpha   90.00
_cell.angle_beta   90.00
_cell.angle_gamma   90.00
#
_symmetry.space_group_name_H-M   'P 1'
#
loop_
_entity.id
_entity.type
_entity.pdbx_description
1 polymer ?
#
loop_
_entity_poly.entity_id
_entity_poly.type
_entity_poly.pdbx_seq_one_letter_code
_entity_poly.pdbx_strand_id
1 'polypeptide(L)'
;MSEITQSETNKFREAFLANPTQRVGQRSVWKNGINNSAQNQSTFVENTPTFSIDLNTGKVADQKKSGRCWMFAALNTMRHKLSSDFNLANFELSQNYTFFWDKYEKANYFYENILATADLDRTSREVAFLLQTPQQDGGQWDMMVSIFDKYGLVPKSAMPETASSSDSTQLNEYLNKLLRKHAYILRTLVADHATASEIETKRQDLLQEVYNVLAMALGIPPETFDFEYRDENNNFLQETDLTPQSFFKSILISTSMTTLVSLMPLLPTNRSCTPTVLIC
;
A
#
# COMPACT_ATOMS: atom_id res chain seq x y z
N MET A 1 -7.45 -5.25 39.20
CA MET A 1 -8.63 -5.16 38.31
C MET A 1 -9.85 -5.44 39.17
N SER A 2 -10.92 -4.67 39.02
CA SER A 2 -12.18 -4.99 39.72
C SER A 2 -12.75 -6.29 39.17
N GLU A 3 -13.18 -7.18 40.05
CA GLU A 3 -13.78 -8.45 39.68
C GLU A 3 -15.21 -8.22 39.16
N ILE A 4 -15.59 -8.93 38.09
CA ILE A 4 -16.98 -8.97 37.63
C ILE A 4 -17.71 -10.02 38.45
N THR A 5 -18.70 -9.60 39.25
CA THR A 5 -19.45 -10.53 40.08
C THR A 5 -20.60 -11.20 39.31
N GLN A 6 -21.00 -12.40 39.74
CA GLN A 6 -22.17 -13.08 39.18
C GLN A 6 -23.47 -12.27 39.38
N SER A 7 -23.57 -11.54 40.50
CA SER A 7 -24.72 -10.68 40.78
C SER A 7 -24.86 -9.56 39.75
N GLU A 8 -23.76 -8.91 39.37
CA GLU A 8 -23.75 -7.88 38.33
C GLU A 8 -24.14 -8.45 36.96
N THR A 9 -23.59 -9.62 36.60
CA THR A 9 -23.90 -10.27 35.32
C THR A 9 -25.38 -10.69 35.25
N ASN A 10 -25.96 -11.18 36.34
CA ASN A 10 -27.38 -11.51 36.41
C ASN A 10 -28.25 -10.27 36.20
N LYS A 11 -27.90 -9.14 36.83
CA LYS A 11 -28.60 -7.86 36.60
C LYS A 11 -28.53 -7.41 35.14
N PHE A 12 -27.37 -7.54 34.47
CA PHE A 12 -27.24 -7.23 33.05
C PHE A 12 -28.13 -8.12 32.17
N ARG A 13 -28.17 -9.43 32.47
CA ARG A 13 -29.04 -10.37 31.76
C ARG A 13 -30.52 -10.03 31.93
N GLU A 14 -30.95 -9.73 33.15
CA GLU A 14 -32.33 -9.34 33.44
C GLU A 14 -32.71 -8.07 32.69
N ALA A 15 -31.87 -7.04 32.73
CA ALA A 15 -32.07 -5.80 31.97
C ALA A 15 -32.16 -6.07 30.46
N PHE A 16 -31.33 -6.97 29.93
CA PHE A 16 -31.36 -7.34 28.50
C PHE A 16 -32.66 -8.03 28.10
N LEU A 17 -33.10 -9.00 28.90
CA LEU A 17 -34.33 -9.76 28.64
C LEU A 17 -35.59 -8.89 28.80
N ALA A 18 -35.55 -7.89 29.67
CA ALA A 18 -36.63 -6.93 29.86
C ALA A 18 -36.81 -5.97 28.68
N ASN A 19 -35.78 -5.77 27.85
CA ASN A 19 -35.83 -4.86 26.70
C ASN A 19 -36.29 -5.58 25.41
N PRO A 20 -37.51 -5.32 24.90
CA PRO A 20 -38.01 -5.97 23.70
C PRO A 20 -37.19 -5.65 22.44
N THR A 21 -36.67 -4.42 22.31
CA THR A 21 -35.84 -4.01 21.19
C THR A 21 -34.54 -4.79 21.14
N GLN A 22 -33.91 -5.04 22.29
CA GLN A 22 -32.70 -5.86 22.39
C GLN A 22 -32.96 -7.32 22.03
N ARG A 23 -34.11 -7.89 22.43
CA ARG A 23 -34.49 -9.26 22.03
C ARG A 23 -34.77 -9.38 20.53
N VAL A 24 -35.37 -8.37 19.90
CA VAL A 24 -35.54 -8.32 18.44
C VAL A 24 -34.19 -8.20 17.75
N GLY A 25 -33.33 -7.29 18.22
CA GLY A 25 -31.97 -7.13 17.73
C GLY A 25 -31.16 -8.42 17.83
N GLN A 26 -31.24 -9.12 18.96
CA GLN A 26 -30.59 -10.42 19.17
C GLN A 26 -30.99 -11.43 18.10
N ARG A 27 -32.29 -11.61 17.84
CA ARG A 27 -32.77 -12.59 16.84
C ARG A 27 -32.30 -12.25 15.44
N SER A 28 -32.37 -10.96 15.08
CA SER A 28 -31.94 -10.49 13.76
C SER A 28 -30.44 -10.69 13.58
N VAL A 29 -29.62 -10.19 14.51
CA VAL A 29 -28.15 -10.25 14.42
C VAL A 29 -27.66 -11.69 14.52
N TRP A 30 -28.27 -12.52 15.37
CA TRP A 30 -27.91 -13.94 15.50
C TRP A 30 -28.09 -14.69 14.17
N LYS A 31 -29.15 -14.39 13.42
CA LYS A 31 -29.43 -15.06 12.14
C LYS A 31 -28.64 -14.46 10.98
N ASN A 32 -28.49 -13.14 10.94
CA ASN A 32 -28.07 -12.41 9.73
C ASN A 32 -26.69 -11.74 9.83
N GLY A 33 -26.13 -11.62 11.04
CA GLY A 33 -24.95 -10.81 11.33
C GLY A 33 -25.27 -9.32 11.53
N ILE A 34 -24.35 -8.58 12.15
CA ILE A 34 -24.57 -7.18 12.58
C ILE A 34 -24.91 -6.28 11.38
N ASN A 35 -24.08 -6.30 10.33
CA ASN A 35 -24.21 -5.37 9.21
C ASN A 35 -25.52 -5.57 8.43
N ASN A 36 -25.87 -6.83 8.12
CA ASN A 36 -27.10 -7.14 7.40
C ASN A 36 -28.35 -6.78 8.21
N SER A 37 -28.29 -6.94 9.54
CA SER A 37 -29.38 -6.55 10.45
C SER A 37 -29.54 -5.03 10.61
N ALA A 38 -28.48 -4.26 10.36
CA ALA A 38 -28.46 -2.81 10.54
C ALA A 38 -28.70 -2.02 9.24
N GLN A 39 -28.93 -2.70 8.11
CA GLN A 39 -29.18 -2.02 6.84
C GLN A 39 -30.45 -1.16 6.91
N ASN A 40 -30.35 0.08 6.42
CA ASN A 40 -31.45 1.02 6.38
C ASN A 40 -31.85 1.30 4.92
N GLN A 41 -33.09 0.95 4.56
CA GLN A 41 -33.63 1.17 3.22
C GLN A 41 -33.54 2.65 2.78
N SER A 42 -33.74 3.62 3.70
CA SER A 42 -33.71 5.04 3.34
C SER A 42 -32.35 5.45 2.77
N THR A 43 -31.27 4.88 3.29
CA THR A 43 -29.92 5.15 2.79
C THR A 43 -29.69 4.65 1.36
N PHE A 44 -30.41 3.62 0.90
CA PHE A 44 -30.35 3.19 -0.50
C PHE A 44 -31.11 4.15 -1.42
N VAL A 45 -32.19 4.75 -0.92
CA VAL A 45 -32.98 5.74 -1.66
C VAL A 45 -32.24 7.08 -1.74
N GLU A 46 -31.55 7.47 -0.66
CA GLU A 46 -30.81 8.74 -0.57
C GLU A 46 -29.47 8.70 -1.30
N ASN A 47 -28.80 7.55 -1.38
CA ASN A 47 -27.50 7.40 -2.04
C ASN A 47 -27.64 6.90 -3.48
N THR A 48 -28.35 7.64 -4.33
CA THR A 48 -28.39 7.36 -5.77
C THR A 48 -27.06 7.74 -6.41
N PRO A 49 -26.41 6.86 -7.20
CA PRO A 49 -25.12 7.14 -7.83
C PRO A 49 -25.32 7.97 -9.10
N THR A 50 -25.88 9.17 -8.97
CA THR A 50 -26.12 10.11 -10.06
C THR A 50 -25.59 11.47 -9.66
N PHE A 51 -24.59 11.95 -10.39
CA PHE A 51 -23.85 13.15 -10.05
C PHE A 51 -24.00 14.20 -11.16
N SER A 52 -24.14 15.48 -10.80
CA SER A 52 -24.19 16.57 -11.78
C SER A 52 -22.83 16.81 -12.46
N ILE A 53 -21.74 16.41 -11.79
CA ILE A 53 -20.38 16.39 -12.32
C ILE A 53 -19.92 14.94 -12.22
N ASP A 54 -19.78 14.29 -13.36
CA ASP A 54 -19.37 12.89 -13.47
C ASP A 54 -18.21 12.78 -14.46
N LEU A 55 -17.12 12.17 -14.03
CA LEU A 55 -15.91 12.00 -14.83
C LEU A 55 -15.93 10.62 -15.44
N ASN A 56 -15.70 10.51 -16.76
CA ASN A 56 -15.60 9.21 -17.40
C ASN A 56 -14.29 8.51 -17.04
N THR A 57 -14.34 7.64 -16.03
CA THR A 57 -13.16 6.94 -15.49
C THR A 57 -12.92 5.55 -16.11
N GLY A 58 -13.81 5.08 -16.98
CA GLY A 58 -13.71 3.74 -17.59
C GLY A 58 -13.81 2.58 -16.58
N LYS A 59 -13.21 1.43 -16.91
CA LYS A 59 -13.29 0.21 -16.08
C LYS A 59 -12.49 0.32 -14.77
N VAL A 60 -13.06 -0.23 -13.71
CA VAL A 60 -12.41 -0.32 -12.38
C VAL A 60 -11.21 -1.28 -12.40
N ALA A 61 -10.22 -0.97 -11.57
CA ALA A 61 -9.10 -1.87 -11.25
C ALA A 61 -9.38 -2.60 -9.91
N ASP A 62 -8.74 -3.75 -9.70
CA ASP A 62 -8.98 -4.60 -8.52
C ASP A 62 -7.66 -5.05 -7.88
N GLN A 63 -7.40 -4.59 -6.66
CA GLN A 63 -6.20 -4.90 -5.88
C GLN A 63 -6.19 -6.30 -5.26
N LYS A 64 -7.32 -7.02 -5.32
CA LYS A 64 -7.50 -8.35 -4.73
C LYS A 64 -7.16 -8.36 -3.23
N LYS A 65 -6.43 -9.36 -2.76
CA LYS A 65 -6.04 -9.56 -1.35
C LYS A 65 -4.68 -8.92 -1.07
N SER A 66 -4.56 -7.63 -1.36
CA SER A 66 -3.36 -6.85 -1.06
C SER A 66 -3.74 -5.49 -0.48
N GLY A 67 -2.84 -4.86 0.27
CA GLY A 67 -3.05 -3.53 0.88
C GLY A 67 -2.68 -2.35 -0.03
N ARG A 68 -2.78 -2.51 -1.36
CA ARG A 68 -2.24 -1.57 -2.37
C ARG A 68 -3.22 -0.45 -2.78
N CYS A 69 -4.25 -0.17 -1.98
CA CYS A 69 -5.28 0.81 -2.34
C CYS A 69 -4.72 2.19 -2.72
N TRP A 70 -3.69 2.63 -2.01
CA TRP A 70 -2.98 3.89 -2.27
C TRP A 70 -2.26 3.90 -3.63
N MET A 71 -1.62 2.80 -4.02
CA MET A 71 -1.02 2.63 -5.37
C MET A 71 -2.09 2.65 -6.45
N PHE A 72 -3.17 1.88 -6.28
CA PHE A 72 -4.27 1.82 -7.23
C PHE A 72 -4.94 3.18 -7.39
N ALA A 73 -5.19 3.90 -6.29
CA ALA A 73 -5.74 5.25 -6.32
C ALA A 73 -4.82 6.23 -7.06
N ALA A 74 -3.52 6.26 -6.73
CA ALA A 74 -2.55 7.12 -7.40
C ALA A 74 -2.48 6.83 -8.91
N LEU A 75 -2.34 5.56 -9.28
CA LEU A 75 -2.25 5.15 -10.69
C LEU A 75 -3.57 5.36 -11.45
N ASN A 76 -4.73 5.24 -10.80
CA ASN A 76 -6.01 5.58 -11.42
C ASN A 76 -6.11 7.07 -11.76
N THR A 77 -5.65 7.98 -10.87
CA THR A 77 -5.66 9.42 -11.18
C THR A 77 -4.84 9.75 -12.42
N MET A 78 -3.65 9.14 -12.58
CA MET A 78 -2.80 9.31 -13.76
C MET A 78 -3.42 8.66 -15.01
N ARG A 79 -3.93 7.43 -14.87
CA ARG A 79 -4.57 6.68 -15.95
C ARG A 79 -5.74 7.43 -16.57
N HIS A 80 -6.62 8.05 -15.77
CA HIS A 80 -7.79 8.75 -16.32
C HIS A 80 -7.39 9.89 -17.24
N LYS A 81 -6.34 10.61 -16.87
CA LYS A 81 -5.77 11.66 -17.69
C LYS A 81 -5.14 11.10 -18.97
N LEU A 82 -4.37 10.02 -18.88
CA LEU A 82 -3.77 9.37 -20.05
C LEU A 82 -4.80 8.79 -21.01
N SER A 83 -5.86 8.15 -20.49
CA SER A 83 -6.96 7.68 -21.31
C SER A 83 -7.61 8.82 -22.08
N SER A 84 -7.76 10.00 -21.46
CA SER A 84 -8.29 11.19 -22.14
C SER A 84 -7.32 11.78 -23.16
N ASP A 85 -6.03 11.90 -22.82
CA ASP A 85 -5.03 12.56 -23.65
C ASP A 85 -4.65 11.71 -24.89
N PHE A 86 -4.61 10.38 -24.74
CA PHE A 86 -4.17 9.42 -25.76
C PHE A 86 -5.29 8.54 -26.32
N ASN A 87 -6.55 8.79 -25.96
CA ASN A 87 -7.70 8.04 -26.43
C ASN A 87 -7.57 6.51 -26.21
N LEU A 88 -7.13 6.12 -25.01
CA LEU A 88 -6.79 4.73 -24.68
C LEU A 88 -7.98 3.97 -24.08
N ALA A 89 -8.43 2.94 -24.80
CA ALA A 89 -9.45 2.02 -24.29
C ALA A 89 -8.86 0.99 -23.30
N ASN A 90 -9.40 0.92 -22.09
CA ASN A 90 -9.06 -0.09 -21.06
C ASN A 90 -7.58 -0.15 -20.65
N PHE A 91 -6.86 0.97 -20.70
CA PHE A 91 -5.46 1.04 -20.29
C PHE A 91 -5.30 0.94 -18.76
N GLU A 92 -4.24 0.28 -18.29
CA GLU A 92 -3.82 0.30 -16.89
C GLU A 92 -2.29 0.46 -16.79
N LEU A 93 -1.85 1.21 -15.79
CA LEU A 93 -0.46 1.23 -15.34
C LEU A 93 -0.19 0.02 -14.45
N SER A 94 1.04 -0.50 -14.44
CA SER A 94 1.39 -1.65 -13.62
C SER A 94 1.46 -1.27 -12.14
N GLN A 95 0.49 -1.79 -11.37
CA GLN A 95 0.51 -1.69 -9.93
C GLN A 95 1.57 -2.63 -9.32
N ASN A 96 1.87 -3.77 -9.98
CA ASN A 96 2.94 -4.68 -9.56
C ASN A 96 4.34 -4.04 -9.68
N TYR A 97 4.59 -3.23 -10.71
CA TYR A 97 5.87 -2.53 -10.88
C TYR A 97 6.18 -1.59 -9.71
N THR A 98 5.21 -0.76 -9.33
CA THR A 98 5.35 0.14 -8.19
C THR A 98 5.43 -0.63 -6.87
N PHE A 99 4.69 -1.74 -6.74
CA PHE A 99 4.74 -2.62 -5.58
C PHE A 99 6.10 -3.28 -5.36
N PHE A 100 6.79 -3.69 -6.43
CA PHE A 100 8.15 -4.21 -6.35
C PHE A 100 9.09 -3.19 -5.72
N TRP A 101 9.15 -1.99 -6.30
CA TRP A 101 10.09 -0.95 -5.87
C TRP A 101 9.76 -0.42 -4.49
N ASP A 102 8.47 -0.28 -4.17
CA ASP A 102 8.01 0.09 -2.82
C ASP A 102 8.54 -0.90 -1.77
N LYS A 103 8.35 -2.20 -1.96
CA LYS A 103 8.85 -3.21 -1.00
C LYS A 103 10.37 -3.22 -0.89
N TYR A 104 11.06 -3.02 -2.00
CA TYR A 104 12.51 -2.98 -2.04
C TYR A 104 13.07 -1.78 -1.26
N GLU A 105 12.50 -0.59 -1.49
CA GLU A 105 12.89 0.64 -0.78
C GLU A 105 12.51 0.58 0.70
N LYS A 106 11.35 0.00 1.03
CA LYS A 106 10.93 -0.24 2.41
C LYS A 106 11.90 -1.11 3.19
N ALA A 107 12.39 -2.19 2.57
CA ALA A 107 13.39 -3.04 3.18
C ALA A 107 14.68 -2.27 3.48
N ASN A 108 15.11 -1.42 2.54
CA ASN A 108 16.28 -0.56 2.74
C ASN A 108 16.04 0.46 3.87
N TYR A 109 14.92 1.16 3.82
CA TYR A 109 14.54 2.14 4.84
C TYR A 109 14.46 1.50 6.24
N PHE A 110 13.96 0.27 6.33
CA PHE A 110 13.97 -0.50 7.56
C PHE A 110 15.40 -0.75 8.07
N TYR A 111 16.36 -1.11 7.20
CA TYR A 111 17.76 -1.28 7.60
C TYR A 111 18.37 0.01 8.15
N GLU A 112 18.15 1.13 7.47
CA GLU A 112 18.64 2.45 7.93
C GLU A 112 18.09 2.79 9.32
N ASN A 113 16.79 2.54 9.57
CA ASN A 113 16.20 2.75 10.90
C ASN A 113 16.77 1.80 11.97
N ILE A 114 17.03 0.54 11.62
CA ILE A 114 17.65 -0.42 12.55
C ILE A 114 19.08 -0.01 12.90
N LEU A 115 19.85 0.50 11.94
CA LEU A 115 21.20 1.01 12.16
C LEU A 115 21.17 2.31 12.99
N ALA A 116 20.25 3.22 12.69
CA ALA A 116 20.07 4.46 13.43
C ALA A 116 19.63 4.26 14.89
N THR A 117 18.99 3.14 15.19
CA THR A 117 18.51 2.77 16.54
C THR A 117 19.33 1.62 17.15
N ALA A 118 20.50 1.30 16.59
CA ALA A 118 21.30 0.15 16.99
C ALA A 118 21.82 0.25 18.43
N ASP A 119 21.99 1.46 18.95
CA ASP A 119 22.40 1.79 20.32
C ASP A 119 21.27 1.66 21.35
N LEU A 120 20.00 1.72 20.93
CA LEU A 120 18.85 1.54 21.80
C LEU A 120 18.65 0.08 22.21
N ASP A 121 18.00 -0.16 23.35
CA ASP A 121 17.62 -1.52 23.76
C ASP A 121 16.65 -2.16 22.77
N ARG A 122 16.78 -3.48 22.55
CA ARG A 122 15.94 -4.25 21.61
C ARG A 122 14.46 -4.24 21.97
N THR A 123 14.14 -4.03 23.24
CA THR A 123 12.78 -3.93 23.80
C THR A 123 12.29 -2.49 23.94
N SER A 124 13.11 -1.51 23.55
CA SER A 124 12.66 -0.11 23.46
C SER A 124 11.45 0.00 22.55
N ARG A 125 10.55 0.93 22.87
CA ARG A 125 9.30 1.11 22.12
C ARG A 125 9.53 1.33 20.62
N GLU A 126 10.59 2.06 20.27
CA GLU A 126 10.94 2.38 18.89
C GLU A 126 11.43 1.15 18.13
N VAL A 127 12.39 0.41 18.68
CA VAL A 127 12.88 -0.83 18.05
C VAL A 127 11.78 -1.89 17.99
N ALA A 128 10.96 -2.02 19.04
CA ALA A 128 9.82 -2.92 19.05
C ALA A 128 8.79 -2.56 17.96
N PHE A 129 8.54 -1.27 17.74
CA PHE A 129 7.65 -0.78 16.68
C PHE A 129 8.19 -1.12 15.28
N LEU A 130 9.47 -0.87 15.02
CA LEU A 130 10.13 -1.25 13.74
C LEU A 130 10.05 -2.77 13.50
N LEU A 131 10.29 -3.59 14.54
CA LEU A 131 10.26 -5.05 14.41
C LEU A 131 8.85 -5.64 14.35
N GLN A 132 7.83 -4.92 14.85
CA GLN A 132 6.43 -5.33 14.78
C GLN A 132 6.00 -5.45 13.32
N THR A 133 6.23 -4.40 12.53
CA THR A 133 5.91 -4.36 11.10
C THR A 133 7.09 -3.77 10.33
N PRO A 134 8.10 -4.60 9.97
CA PRO A 134 9.27 -4.13 9.21
C PRO A 134 8.89 -3.46 7.89
N GLN A 135 7.92 -4.03 7.19
CA GLN A 135 7.24 -3.42 6.05
C GLN A 135 5.79 -3.89 5.96
N GLN A 136 4.97 -3.13 5.25
CA GLN A 136 3.60 -3.47 4.87
C GLN A 136 3.28 -2.97 3.47
N ASP A 137 2.13 -3.40 2.93
CA ASP A 137 1.67 -2.98 1.60
C ASP A 137 1.20 -1.54 1.55
N GLY A 138 0.62 -1.01 2.64
CA GLY A 138 0.09 0.35 2.69
C GLY A 138 1.19 1.39 2.58
N GLY A 139 0.83 2.64 2.28
CA GLY A 139 1.78 3.74 2.16
C GLY A 139 1.06 5.08 2.01
N GLN A 140 1.81 6.12 1.69
CA GLN A 140 1.30 7.49 1.54
C GLN A 140 1.63 8.09 0.17
N TRP A 141 0.95 9.18 -0.18
CA TRP A 141 1.10 9.87 -1.46
C TRP A 141 2.56 10.21 -1.78
N ASP A 142 3.28 10.81 -0.83
CA ASP A 142 4.67 11.27 -1.05
C ASP A 142 5.63 10.11 -1.32
N MET A 143 5.33 8.91 -0.79
CA MET A 143 6.09 7.71 -1.09
C MET A 143 5.87 7.26 -2.54
N MET A 144 4.63 7.33 -3.05
CA MET A 144 4.38 7.02 -4.47
C MET A 144 5.12 7.97 -5.39
N VAL A 145 5.09 9.28 -5.08
CA VAL A 145 5.82 10.29 -5.87
C VAL A 145 7.31 9.94 -5.90
N SER A 146 7.90 9.57 -4.76
CA SER A 146 9.29 9.16 -4.68
C SER A 146 9.61 7.93 -5.55
N ILE A 147 8.69 6.94 -5.59
CA ILE A 147 8.83 5.77 -6.46
C ILE A 147 8.73 6.15 -7.94
N PHE A 148 7.80 7.02 -8.32
CA PHE A 148 7.66 7.47 -9.70
C PHE A 148 8.89 8.26 -10.17
N ASP A 149 9.38 9.19 -9.35
CA ASP A 149 10.53 10.02 -9.69
C ASP A 149 11.80 9.16 -9.85
N LYS A 150 11.97 8.13 -9.01
CA LYS A 150 13.15 7.27 -9.05
C LYS A 150 13.07 6.15 -10.10
N TYR A 151 11.92 5.50 -10.23
CA TYR A 151 11.78 4.29 -11.05
C TYR A 151 10.89 4.46 -12.27
N GLY A 152 10.13 5.55 -12.37
CA GLY A 152 9.19 5.76 -13.46
C GLY A 152 7.97 4.85 -13.37
N LEU A 153 7.35 4.60 -14.52
CA LEU A 153 6.11 3.83 -14.64
C LEU A 153 6.17 2.93 -15.86
N VAL A 154 5.37 1.87 -15.85
CA VAL A 154 5.22 0.97 -17.00
C VAL A 154 3.74 0.62 -17.20
N PRO A 155 3.31 0.28 -18.43
CA PRO A 155 1.98 -0.27 -18.66
C PRO A 155 1.83 -1.64 -17.98
N LYS A 156 0.61 -1.99 -17.59
CA LYS A 156 0.31 -3.28 -16.95
C LYS A 156 0.70 -4.49 -17.81
N SER A 157 0.72 -4.34 -19.13
CA SER A 157 1.21 -5.36 -20.07
C SER A 157 2.71 -5.65 -19.93
N ALA A 158 3.53 -4.64 -19.59
CA ALA A 158 4.97 -4.80 -19.44
C ALA A 158 5.37 -5.47 -18.12
N MET A 159 4.57 -5.30 -17.06
CA MET A 159 4.74 -6.03 -15.81
C MET A 159 3.38 -6.41 -15.23
N PRO A 160 2.85 -7.60 -15.58
CA PRO A 160 1.53 -8.03 -15.14
C PRO A 160 1.53 -8.41 -13.65
N GLU A 161 0.33 -8.64 -13.12
CA GLU A 161 0.13 -9.16 -11.76
C GLU A 161 0.60 -10.61 -11.66
N THR A 162 1.26 -10.94 -10.55
CA THR A 162 1.56 -12.31 -10.10
C THR A 162 0.59 -12.76 -9.00
N ALA A 163 0.65 -14.05 -8.64
CA ALA A 163 -0.06 -14.58 -7.49
C ALA A 163 0.22 -13.79 -6.20
N SER A 164 1.49 -13.46 -5.94
CA SER A 164 1.90 -12.71 -4.75
C SER A 164 1.53 -11.23 -4.78
N SER A 165 1.41 -10.63 -5.97
CA SER A 165 0.90 -9.26 -6.08
C SER A 165 -0.61 -9.18 -5.77
N SER A 166 -1.37 -10.21 -6.17
CA SER A 166 -2.82 -10.30 -5.93
C SER A 166 -3.21 -10.92 -4.57
N ASP A 167 -2.30 -11.63 -3.91
CA ASP A 167 -2.40 -12.07 -2.51
C ASP A 167 -1.03 -11.96 -1.84
N SER A 168 -0.79 -10.84 -1.17
CA SER A 168 0.52 -10.48 -0.61
C SER A 168 0.79 -11.09 0.76
N THR A 169 -0.15 -11.86 1.30
CA THR A 169 -0.10 -12.40 2.67
C THR A 169 1.21 -13.16 2.93
N GLN A 170 1.53 -14.12 2.07
CA GLN A 170 2.73 -14.95 2.22
C GLN A 170 4.01 -14.17 1.94
N LEU A 171 4.00 -13.31 0.92
CA LEU A 171 5.15 -12.46 0.60
C LEU A 171 5.52 -11.60 1.80
N ASN A 172 4.55 -10.94 2.42
CA ASN A 172 4.76 -10.11 3.60
C ASN A 172 5.22 -10.93 4.81
N GLU A 173 4.66 -12.12 5.02
CA GLU A 173 5.08 -13.00 6.10
C GLU A 173 6.57 -13.38 6.00
N TYR A 174 6.99 -13.87 4.84
CA TYR A 174 8.38 -14.31 4.64
C TYR A 174 9.36 -13.15 4.56
N LEU A 175 8.99 -12.06 3.88
CA LEU A 175 9.82 -10.86 3.84
C LEU A 175 10.01 -10.28 5.24
N ASN A 176 8.97 -10.18 6.06
CA ASN A 176 9.11 -9.68 7.43
C ASN A 176 9.93 -10.62 8.32
N LYS A 177 9.87 -11.96 8.13
CA LYS A 177 10.78 -12.89 8.81
C LYS A 177 12.23 -12.66 8.40
N LEU A 178 12.48 -12.46 7.10
CA LEU A 178 13.81 -12.17 6.57
C LEU A 178 14.37 -10.85 7.12
N LEU A 179 13.58 -9.76 7.07
CA LEU A 179 13.98 -8.46 7.60
C LEU A 179 14.30 -8.50 9.10
N ARG A 180 13.55 -9.25 9.91
CA ARG A 180 13.87 -9.42 11.34
C ARG A 180 15.19 -10.16 11.56
N LYS A 181 15.50 -11.17 10.74
CA LYS A 181 16.83 -11.82 10.75
C LYS A 181 17.92 -10.81 10.39
N HIS A 182 17.69 -9.99 9.37
CA HIS A 182 18.64 -8.96 8.93
C HIS A 182 18.87 -7.89 9.99
N ALA A 183 17.82 -7.48 10.70
CA ALA A 183 17.94 -6.55 11.82
C ALA A 183 18.84 -7.09 12.93
N TYR A 184 18.75 -8.38 13.25
CA TYR A 184 19.66 -9.02 14.20
C TYR A 184 21.12 -8.99 13.72
N ILE A 185 21.37 -9.26 12.44
CA ILE A 185 22.71 -9.23 11.84
C ILE A 185 23.29 -7.81 11.91
N LEU A 186 22.54 -6.80 11.45
CA LEU A 186 23.00 -5.40 11.42
C LEU A 186 23.31 -4.87 12.81
N ARG A 187 22.45 -5.16 13.80
CA ARG A 187 22.68 -4.73 15.19
C ARG A 187 23.86 -5.44 15.83
N THR A 188 24.07 -6.72 15.52
CA THR A 188 25.26 -7.45 15.99
C THR A 188 26.53 -6.82 15.43
N LEU A 189 26.57 -6.45 14.14
CA LEU A 189 27.73 -5.75 13.56
C LEU A 189 28.03 -4.43 14.28
N VAL A 190 27.00 -3.64 14.60
CA VAL A 190 27.21 -2.40 15.36
C VAL A 190 27.73 -2.68 16.77
N ALA A 191 27.19 -3.70 17.45
CA ALA A 191 27.63 -4.11 18.78
C ALA A 191 29.08 -4.63 18.80
N ASP A 192 29.50 -5.29 17.72
CA ASP A 192 30.86 -5.80 17.52
C ASP A 192 31.84 -4.71 17.02
N HIS A 193 31.40 -3.44 16.96
CA HIS A 193 32.17 -2.28 16.50
C HIS A 193 32.70 -2.42 15.07
N ALA A 194 31.93 -3.08 14.19
CA ALA A 194 32.24 -3.13 12.76
C ALA A 194 32.34 -1.72 12.17
N THR A 195 33.23 -1.56 11.20
CA THR A 195 33.41 -0.30 10.48
C THR A 195 32.20 0.02 9.61
N ALA A 196 32.01 1.31 9.29
CA ALA A 196 30.95 1.74 8.38
C ALA A 196 31.01 1.02 7.01
N SER A 197 32.23 0.71 6.52
CA SER A 197 32.40 -0.02 5.26
C SER A 197 31.92 -1.48 5.36
N GLU A 198 32.21 -2.17 6.47
CA GLU A 198 31.76 -3.55 6.69
C GLU A 198 30.23 -3.62 6.84
N ILE A 199 29.64 -2.66 7.55
CA ILE A 199 28.19 -2.53 7.68
C ILE A 199 27.54 -2.30 6.32
N GLU A 200 28.09 -1.38 5.51
CA GLU A 200 27.56 -1.08 4.18
C GLU A 200 27.65 -2.28 3.24
N THR A 201 28.80 -2.98 3.20
CA THR A 201 28.94 -4.22 2.41
C THR A 201 27.90 -5.25 2.85
N LYS A 202 27.72 -5.46 4.16
CA LYS A 202 26.70 -6.40 4.64
C LYS A 202 25.29 -5.93 4.28
N ARG A 203 24.97 -4.64 4.40
CA ARG A 203 23.66 -4.09 4.02
C ARG A 203 23.33 -4.38 2.55
N GLN A 204 24.31 -4.26 1.66
CA GLN A 204 24.15 -4.60 0.24
C GLN A 204 23.89 -6.09 0.02
N ASP A 205 24.63 -6.99 0.68
CA ASP A 205 24.35 -8.44 0.64
C ASP A 205 22.90 -8.75 1.06
N LEU A 206 22.46 -8.13 2.16
CA LEU A 206 21.12 -8.34 2.71
C LEU A 206 20.03 -7.75 1.82
N LEU A 207 20.30 -6.65 1.10
CA LEU A 207 19.40 -6.12 0.06
C LEU A 207 19.35 -7.01 -1.17
N GLN A 208 20.44 -7.66 -1.56
CA GLN A 208 20.43 -8.64 -2.64
C GLN A 208 19.51 -9.82 -2.32
N GLU A 209 19.52 -10.31 -1.06
CA GLU A 209 18.58 -11.34 -0.61
C GLU A 209 17.11 -10.88 -0.74
N VAL A 210 16.81 -9.63 -0.37
CA VAL A 210 15.47 -9.05 -0.54
C VAL A 210 15.09 -8.95 -2.02
N TYR A 211 15.99 -8.44 -2.87
CA TYR A 211 15.75 -8.35 -4.30
C TYR A 211 15.40 -9.72 -4.90
N ASN A 212 16.14 -10.76 -4.52
CA ASN A 212 15.88 -12.13 -4.98
C ASN A 212 14.48 -12.61 -4.58
N VAL A 213 14.07 -12.38 -3.33
CA VAL A 213 12.70 -12.74 -2.86
C VAL A 213 11.63 -11.99 -3.64
N LEU A 214 11.80 -10.69 -3.86
CA LEU A 214 10.85 -9.87 -4.61
C LEU A 214 10.80 -10.31 -6.07
N ALA A 215 11.94 -10.54 -6.72
CA ALA A 215 12.00 -10.98 -8.12
C ALA A 215 11.35 -12.35 -8.32
N MET A 216 11.55 -13.28 -7.38
CA MET A 216 10.86 -14.59 -7.40
C MET A 216 9.35 -14.46 -7.23
N ALA A 217 8.88 -13.52 -6.41
CA ALA A 217 7.46 -13.40 -6.09
C ALA A 217 6.66 -12.50 -7.06
N LEU A 218 7.29 -11.46 -7.60
CA LEU A 218 6.66 -10.37 -8.34
C LEU A 218 7.15 -10.27 -9.79
N GLY A 219 8.20 -11.00 -10.16
CA GLY A 219 8.88 -10.86 -11.44
C GLY A 219 9.98 -9.80 -11.41
N ILE A 220 10.82 -9.80 -12.45
CA ILE A 220 11.91 -8.82 -12.60
C ILE A 220 11.32 -7.55 -13.24
N PRO A 221 11.49 -6.36 -12.65
CA PRO A 221 11.06 -5.11 -13.26
C PRO A 221 11.72 -4.91 -14.63
N PRO A 222 10.97 -4.56 -15.69
CA PRO A 222 11.54 -4.33 -17.00
C PRO A 222 12.40 -3.05 -17.02
N GLU A 223 13.56 -3.13 -17.65
CA GLU A 223 14.43 -1.96 -17.94
C GLU A 223 14.01 -1.26 -19.22
N THR A 224 13.57 -2.04 -20.21
CA THR A 224 12.99 -1.57 -21.47
C THR A 224 11.75 -2.40 -21.82
N PHE A 225 10.82 -1.79 -22.57
CA PHE A 225 9.63 -2.47 -23.07
C PHE A 225 9.09 -1.75 -24.31
N ASP A 226 8.31 -2.48 -25.11
CA ASP A 226 7.52 -1.92 -26.18
C ASP A 226 6.08 -1.72 -25.68
N PHE A 227 5.48 -0.58 -26.02
CA PHE A 227 4.11 -0.26 -25.70
C PHE A 227 3.25 -0.30 -26.96
N GLU A 228 2.50 -1.38 -27.10
CA GLU A 228 1.55 -1.61 -28.19
C GLU A 228 0.12 -1.43 -27.68
N TYR A 229 -0.65 -0.59 -28.36
CA TYR A 229 -2.06 -0.36 -28.00
C TYR A 229 -2.90 -0.02 -29.23
N ARG A 230 -4.23 -0.10 -29.03
CA ARG A 230 -5.19 0.43 -29.99
C ARG A 230 -5.95 1.59 -29.36
N ASP A 231 -6.09 2.67 -30.11
CA ASP A 231 -6.95 3.80 -29.70
C ASP A 231 -8.44 3.43 -29.80
N GLU A 232 -9.33 4.32 -29.35
CA GLU A 232 -10.79 4.08 -29.49
C GLU A 232 -11.28 3.98 -30.94
N ASN A 233 -10.49 4.45 -31.91
CA ASN A 233 -10.75 4.32 -33.35
C ASN A 233 -10.21 3.01 -33.95
N ASN A 234 -9.66 2.12 -33.11
CA ASN A 234 -9.06 0.84 -33.49
C ASN A 234 -7.76 0.97 -34.31
N ASN A 235 -7.10 2.12 -34.34
CA ASN A 235 -5.79 2.31 -34.94
C ASN A 235 -4.72 1.64 -34.08
N PHE A 236 -3.78 0.94 -34.70
CA PHE A 236 -2.64 0.34 -33.98
C PHE A 236 -1.55 1.39 -33.81
N LEU A 237 -1.10 1.59 -32.57
CA LEU A 237 0.03 2.42 -32.23
C LEU A 237 1.07 1.57 -31.48
N GLN A 238 2.33 1.90 -31.71
CA GLN A 238 3.47 1.24 -31.08
C GLN A 238 4.52 2.28 -30.75
N GLU A 239 5.02 2.22 -29.53
CA GLU A 239 6.22 2.93 -29.09
C GLU A 239 7.22 1.89 -28.62
N THR A 240 8.37 1.80 -29.28
CA THR A 240 9.40 0.79 -28.98
C THR A 240 10.52 1.36 -28.13
N ASP A 241 11.29 0.48 -27.50
CA ASP A 241 12.50 0.82 -26.74
C ASP A 241 12.25 1.86 -25.61
N LEU A 242 11.04 1.83 -25.04
CA LEU A 242 10.70 2.69 -23.92
C LEU A 242 11.38 2.20 -22.65
N THR A 243 11.87 3.15 -21.86
CA THR A 243 12.26 2.92 -20.47
C THR A 243 11.13 3.34 -19.53
N PRO A 244 11.05 2.80 -18.31
CA PRO A 244 10.07 3.25 -17.32
C PRO A 244 10.11 4.78 -17.06
N GLN A 245 11.30 5.36 -17.10
CA GLN A 245 11.52 6.80 -16.92
C GLN A 245 11.09 7.62 -18.14
N SER A 246 11.39 7.18 -19.36
CA SER A 246 10.93 7.89 -20.57
C SER A 246 9.41 7.83 -20.70
N PHE A 247 8.80 6.69 -20.37
CA PHE A 247 7.35 6.54 -20.32
C PHE A 247 6.72 7.42 -19.24
N PHE A 248 7.30 7.48 -18.03
CA PHE A 248 6.81 8.40 -17.01
C PHE A 248 6.91 9.87 -17.43
N LYS A 249 8.00 10.28 -18.10
CA LYS A 249 8.15 11.66 -18.58
C LYS A 249 7.12 12.04 -19.64
N SER A 250 6.76 11.14 -20.55
CA SER A 250 5.69 11.42 -21.53
C SER A 250 4.33 11.63 -20.84
N ILE A 251 4.08 10.93 -19.74
CA ILE A 251 2.91 11.11 -18.86
C ILE A 251 2.97 12.46 -18.11
N LEU A 252 4.13 12.85 -17.59
CA LEU A 252 4.31 14.10 -16.84
C LEU A 252 4.18 15.37 -17.69
N ILE A 253 4.58 15.32 -18.96
CA ILE A 253 4.36 16.45 -19.89
C ILE A 253 2.85 16.73 -20.00
N SER A 254 2.02 15.70 -19.89
CA SER A 254 0.59 15.88 -19.85
C SER A 254 0.10 16.29 -18.45
N THR A 255 0.74 15.83 -17.37
CA THR A 255 0.27 15.94 -15.98
C THR A 255 1.32 16.61 -15.07
N SER A 256 1.11 17.86 -14.64
CA SER A 256 1.98 18.52 -13.64
C SER A 256 1.79 17.86 -12.26
N MET A 257 2.53 16.79 -11.97
CA MET A 257 2.43 16.08 -10.68
C MET A 257 3.22 16.74 -9.55
N THR A 258 4.19 17.60 -9.86
CA THR A 258 5.00 18.35 -8.89
C THR A 258 4.22 19.40 -8.10
N THR A 259 2.93 19.60 -8.39
CA THR A 259 2.08 20.60 -7.72
C THR A 259 1.08 20.00 -6.72
N LEU A 260 1.07 18.68 -6.53
CA LEU A 260 0.10 18.02 -5.64
C LEU A 260 0.60 18.01 -4.19
N VAL A 261 -0.28 18.38 -3.26
CA VAL A 261 0.01 18.46 -1.82
C VAL A 261 -1.05 17.68 -1.05
N SER A 262 -0.62 16.87 -0.08
CA SER A 262 -1.51 16.13 0.81
C SER A 262 -2.14 17.07 1.84
N LEU A 263 -3.49 17.07 1.94
CA LEU A 263 -4.24 17.83 2.92
C LEU A 263 -4.89 16.89 3.92
N MET A 264 -4.69 17.15 5.22
CA MET A 264 -5.28 16.38 6.31
C MET A 264 -6.03 17.30 7.29
N PRO A 265 -7.27 16.96 7.70
CA PRO A 265 -8.04 17.75 8.66
C PRO A 265 -7.55 17.45 10.10
N LEU A 266 -6.35 17.91 10.43
CA LEU A 266 -5.77 17.81 11.77
C LEU A 266 -5.87 19.14 12.52
N LEU A 267 -6.03 19.05 13.84
CA LEU A 267 -5.97 20.20 14.75
C LEU A 267 -4.61 20.24 15.45
N PRO A 268 -3.93 21.40 15.51
CA PRO A 268 -4.33 22.69 14.92
C PRO A 268 -4.21 22.71 13.39
N THR A 269 -5.09 23.45 12.73
CA THR A 269 -5.08 23.64 11.27
C THR A 269 -3.90 24.51 10.81
N ASN A 270 -3.62 24.54 9.51
CA ASN A 270 -2.55 25.32 8.87
C ASN A 270 -1.14 25.03 9.41
N ARG A 271 -0.85 23.76 9.69
CA ARG A 271 0.48 23.28 10.03
C ARG A 271 0.96 22.19 9.10
N SER A 272 2.24 22.20 8.78
CA SER A 272 2.91 21.04 8.19
C SER A 272 3.12 19.98 9.27
N CYS A 273 2.87 18.73 8.92
CA CYS A 273 3.10 17.58 9.79
C CYS A 273 3.89 16.54 8.99
N THR A 274 4.92 15.97 9.61
CA THR A 274 5.67 14.85 9.05
C THR A 274 5.81 13.80 10.16
N PRO A 275 5.36 12.56 9.94
CA PRO A 275 5.56 11.49 10.91
C PRO A 275 7.07 11.23 11.10
N THR A 276 7.50 11.15 12.36
CA THR A 276 8.92 10.94 12.73
C THR A 276 9.41 9.54 12.38
N VAL A 277 8.50 8.55 12.37
CA VAL A 277 8.75 7.19 11.90
C VAL A 277 7.62 6.85 10.94
N LEU A 278 7.88 6.91 9.64
CA LEU A 278 7.00 6.23 8.68
C LEU A 278 7.30 4.73 8.84
N ILE A 279 6.32 3.95 9.32
CA ILE A 279 6.22 2.60 8.76
C ILE A 279 5.80 2.86 7.33
N CYS A 280 6.80 2.87 6.44
CA CYS A 280 6.58 2.91 5.02
C CYS A 280 5.55 1.83 4.66
#